data_AF-A0A7S1VSQ4-F1
#
_entry.id   AF-A0A7S1VSQ4-F1
#
_cell.length_a   1.000
_cell.length_b   1.000
_cell.length_c   1.000
_cell.angle_alpha   90.00
_cell.angle_beta   90.00
_cell.angle_gamma   90.00
#
_symmetry.space_group_name_H-M   'P 1'
#
loop_
_entity.id
_entity.type
_entity.pdbx_description
1 polymer ?
#
loop_
_entity_poly.entity_id
_entity_poly.type
_entity_poly.pdbx_seq_one_letter_code
_entity_poly.pdbx_strand_id
1 'polypeptide(L)'
;SGMVLAITGGYKIKYSPKPGMPEVEVDFTPPFPRISMMEGLENAMGIKLPALDDPECDSKLSAILKDRDIECAPPHTTARLLDELVGEYLESNIVHPTFITEHPEIMSPLAKTHRSK
;
A
#
# COMPACT_ATOMS: atom_id res chain seq x y z
N SER A 1 17.22 -6.06 -8.12
CA SER A 1 17.59 -7.43 -7.72
C SER A 1 19.10 -7.70 -7.71
N GLY A 2 19.94 -6.93 -8.44
CA GLY A 2 21.39 -7.15 -8.47
C GLY A 2 22.11 -7.03 -7.12
N MET A 3 21.62 -6.16 -6.22
CA MET A 3 22.19 -6.00 -4.87
C MET A 3 22.01 -7.25 -4.01
N VAL A 4 20.83 -7.87 -4.02
CA VAL A 4 20.55 -9.09 -3.23
C VAL A 4 21.39 -10.25 -3.73
N LEU A 5 21.48 -10.42 -5.06
CA LEU A 5 22.34 -11.43 -5.67
C LEU A 5 23.81 -11.24 -5.29
N ALA A 6 24.31 -10.00 -5.31
CA ALA A 6 25.70 -9.70 -4.99
C ALA A 6 26.07 -9.98 -3.52
N ILE A 7 25.12 -9.81 -2.59
CA ILE A 7 25.37 -9.99 -1.14
C ILE A 7 25.11 -11.43 -0.70
N THR A 8 24.03 -12.05 -1.19
CA THR A 8 23.55 -13.35 -0.68
C THR A 8 23.83 -14.52 -1.61
N GLY A 9 24.28 -14.27 -2.84
CA GLY A 9 24.53 -15.29 -3.86
C GLY A 9 23.26 -15.85 -4.50
N GLY A 10 22.07 -15.36 -4.13
CA GLY A 10 20.79 -15.79 -4.67
C GLY A 10 19.76 -14.66 -4.69
N TYR A 11 18.56 -14.96 -5.20
CA TYR A 11 17.43 -14.02 -5.20
C TYR A 11 16.45 -14.26 -4.05
N LYS A 12 16.55 -15.38 -3.35
CA LYS A 12 15.66 -15.74 -2.25
C LYS A 12 16.38 -15.55 -0.93
N ILE A 13 15.77 -14.79 -0.03
CA ILE A 13 16.28 -14.59 1.33
C ILE A 13 15.27 -15.05 2.34
N LYS A 14 15.75 -15.49 3.50
CA LYS A 14 14.91 -15.76 4.65
C LYS A 14 14.94 -14.54 5.56
N TYR A 15 13.78 -13.99 5.85
CA TYR A 15 13.60 -12.83 6.70
C TYR A 15 12.76 -13.20 7.92
N SER A 16 13.25 -12.89 9.12
CA SER A 16 12.47 -13.02 10.35
C SER A 16 12.15 -11.61 10.86
N PRO A 17 10.86 -11.16 10.80
CA PRO A 17 10.49 -9.79 11.11
C PRO A 17 10.67 -9.43 12.60
N LYS A 18 10.55 -10.41 13.50
CA LYS A 18 10.77 -10.24 14.95
C LYS A 18 11.43 -11.49 15.53
N PRO A 19 12.28 -11.36 16.56
CA PRO A 19 12.84 -12.51 17.27
C PRO A 19 11.73 -13.43 17.78
N GLY A 20 11.64 -14.65 17.22
CA GLY A 20 10.61 -15.64 17.59
C GLY A 20 9.42 -15.76 16.62
N MET A 21 9.36 -14.98 15.54
CA MET A 21 8.41 -15.20 14.43
C MET A 21 8.97 -16.19 13.39
N PRO A 22 8.09 -16.91 12.67
CA PRO A 22 8.50 -17.83 11.61
C PRO A 22 9.31 -17.11 10.52
N GLU A 23 10.30 -17.81 9.96
CA GLU A 23 11.06 -17.32 8.81
C GLU A 23 10.13 -17.17 7.61
N VAL A 24 10.12 -15.98 7.03
CA VAL A 24 9.41 -15.68 5.79
C VAL A 24 10.40 -15.70 4.65
N GLU A 25 10.10 -16.43 3.58
CA GLU A 25 10.91 -16.44 2.38
C GLU A 25 10.51 -15.27 1.47
N VAL A 26 11.47 -14.38 1.19
CA VAL A 26 11.27 -13.23 0.32
C VAL A 26 12.03 -13.45 -0.98
N ASP A 27 11.29 -13.48 -2.10
CA ASP A 27 11.85 -13.65 -3.43
C ASP A 27 12.06 -12.30 -4.12
N PHE A 28 13.31 -11.97 -4.46
CA PHE A 28 13.71 -10.77 -5.19
C PHE A 28 13.93 -11.03 -6.69
N THR A 29 13.39 -12.13 -7.22
CA THR A 29 13.41 -12.43 -8.65
C THR A 29 12.57 -11.40 -9.41
N PRO A 30 13.15 -10.63 -10.35
CA PRO A 30 12.38 -9.73 -11.20
C PRO A 30 11.58 -10.53 -12.24
N PRO A 31 10.44 -9.99 -12.76
CA PRO A 31 9.87 -8.67 -12.50
C PRO A 31 9.05 -8.59 -11.22
N PHE A 32 9.09 -7.45 -10.55
CA PHE A 32 8.26 -7.20 -9.37
C PHE A 32 6.83 -6.88 -9.78
N PRO A 33 5.81 -7.46 -9.12
CA PRO A 33 4.42 -7.11 -9.37
C PRO A 33 4.20 -5.61 -9.16
N ARG A 34 3.32 -5.04 -9.98
CA ARG A 34 2.92 -3.63 -9.90
C ARG A 34 1.43 -3.60 -9.64
N ILE A 35 1.03 -2.88 -8.60
CA ILE A 35 -0.36 -2.78 -8.16
C ILE A 35 -0.71 -1.29 -8.14
N SER A 36 -1.86 -0.92 -8.70
CA SER A 36 -2.38 0.44 -8.55
C SER A 36 -2.90 0.61 -7.12
N MET A 37 -2.59 1.72 -6.44
CA MET A 37 -2.96 1.93 -5.03
C MET A 37 -4.47 1.82 -4.84
N MET A 38 -5.25 2.48 -5.70
CA MET A 38 -6.72 2.47 -5.63
C MET A 38 -7.28 1.09 -5.94
N GLU A 39 -6.88 0.46 -7.05
CA GLU A 39 -7.39 -0.87 -7.43
C GLU A 39 -6.98 -1.95 -6.42
N GLY A 40 -5.75 -1.87 -5.90
CA GLY A 40 -5.24 -2.78 -4.87
C GLY A 40 -6.07 -2.67 -3.60
N LEU A 41 -6.37 -1.45 -3.17
CA LEU A 41 -7.19 -1.22 -1.99
C LEU A 41 -8.65 -1.65 -2.21
N GLU A 42 -9.24 -1.35 -3.36
CA GLU A 42 -10.60 -1.82 -3.72
C GLU A 42 -10.70 -3.34 -3.72
N ASN A 43 -9.70 -4.03 -4.28
CA ASN A 43 -9.64 -5.50 -4.30
C ASN A 43 -9.43 -6.09 -2.89
N ALA A 44 -8.57 -5.48 -2.07
CA ALA A 44 -8.31 -5.95 -0.72
C ALA A 44 -9.53 -5.73 0.21
N MET A 45 -10.25 -4.63 0.04
CA MET A 45 -11.42 -4.30 0.84
C MET A 45 -12.72 -4.94 0.32
N GLY A 46 -12.77 -5.25 -0.97
CA GLY A 46 -13.98 -5.70 -1.68
C GLY A 46 -15.03 -4.58 -1.87
N ILE A 47 -14.64 -3.32 -1.74
CA ILE A 47 -15.52 -2.15 -1.82
C ILE A 47 -14.93 -1.16 -2.82
N LYS A 48 -15.79 -0.50 -3.60
CA LYS A 48 -15.38 0.55 -4.53
C LYS A 48 -15.15 1.86 -3.77
N LEU A 49 -13.95 2.44 -3.90
CA LEU A 49 -13.61 3.68 -3.22
C LEU A 49 -14.29 4.87 -3.91
N PRO A 50 -14.65 5.92 -3.14
CA PRO A 50 -15.18 7.15 -3.72
C PRO A 50 -14.14 7.86 -4.59
N ALA A 51 -14.61 8.67 -5.55
CA ALA A 51 -13.73 9.53 -6.32
C ALA A 51 -13.04 10.55 -5.40
N LEU A 52 -11.77 10.84 -5.65
CA LEU A 52 -11.00 11.74 -4.80
C LEU A 52 -11.36 13.22 -4.98
N ASP A 53 -12.07 13.54 -6.06
CA ASP A 53 -12.67 14.85 -6.32
C ASP A 53 -13.99 15.07 -5.55
N ASP A 54 -14.58 14.03 -4.94
CA ASP A 54 -15.81 14.20 -4.19
C ASP A 54 -15.56 14.97 -2.88
N PRO A 55 -16.34 16.02 -2.58
CA PRO A 55 -16.22 16.79 -1.33
C PRO A 55 -16.65 16.01 -0.08
N GLU A 56 -17.23 14.81 -0.24
CA GLU A 56 -17.61 13.91 0.85
C GLU A 56 -16.66 12.70 0.98
N CYS A 57 -15.54 12.70 0.26
CA CYS A 57 -14.61 11.58 0.22
C CYS A 57 -14.01 11.28 1.60
N ASP A 58 -13.58 12.31 2.32
CA ASP A 58 -13.10 12.26 3.72
C ASP A 58 -14.11 11.58 4.66
N SER A 59 -15.39 11.94 4.56
CA SER A 59 -16.45 11.39 5.40
C SER A 59 -16.72 9.92 5.08
N LYS A 60 -16.69 9.53 3.80
CA LYS A 60 -16.83 8.13 3.37
C LYS A 60 -15.63 7.28 3.82
N LEU A 61 -14.41 7.76 3.64
CA LEU A 61 -13.20 7.07 4.10
C LEU A 61 -13.18 6.94 5.63
N SER A 62 -13.59 7.98 6.35
CA SER A 62 -13.70 7.95 7.81
C SER A 62 -14.74 6.93 8.28
N ALA A 63 -15.86 6.80 7.57
CA ALA A 63 -16.86 5.77 7.86
C ALA A 63 -16.32 4.36 7.64
N ILE A 64 -15.56 4.14 6.55
CA ILE A 64 -14.91 2.85 6.27
C ILE A 64 -13.88 2.50 7.36
N LEU A 65 -13.04 3.45 7.77
CA LEU A 65 -12.07 3.27 8.85
C LEU A 65 -12.76 2.89 10.17
N LYS A 66 -13.87 3.54 10.50
CA LYS A 66 -14.68 3.21 11.69
C LYS A 66 -15.33 1.83 11.60
N ASP A 67 -15.87 1.46 10.44
CA ASP A 67 -16.47 0.12 10.21
C ASP A 67 -15.42 -0.99 10.35
N ARG A 68 -14.17 -0.70 10.01
CA ARG A 68 -13.04 -1.62 10.06
C ARG A 68 -12.19 -1.53 11.32
N ASP A 69 -12.61 -0.72 12.29
CA ASP A 69 -11.92 -0.50 13.58
C ASP A 69 -10.44 -0.08 13.42
N ILE A 70 -10.14 0.75 12.42
CA ILE A 70 -8.79 1.25 12.16
C ILE A 70 -8.63 2.63 12.81
N GLU A 71 -7.66 2.73 13.71
CA GLU A 71 -7.34 3.97 14.40
C GLU A 71 -6.54 4.92 13.51
N CYS A 72 -7.17 6.03 13.09
CA CYS A 72 -6.47 7.15 12.45
C CYS A 72 -6.32 8.30 13.44
N ALA A 73 -5.09 8.73 13.72
CA ALA A 73 -4.86 9.89 14.55
C ALA A 73 -5.26 11.19 13.82
N PRO A 74 -5.83 12.20 14.50
CA PRO A 74 -6.14 13.48 13.88
C PRO A 74 -4.85 14.19 13.39
N PRO A 75 -4.90 15.01 12.32
CA PRO A 75 -6.08 15.38 11.52
C PRO A 75 -6.54 14.31 10.53
N HIS A 76 -7.86 14.15 10.38
CA HIS A 76 -8.50 13.24 9.43
C HIS A 76 -8.58 13.85 8.03
N THR A 77 -7.42 14.02 7.37
CA THR A 77 -7.37 14.44 5.96
C THR A 77 -7.50 13.22 5.06
N THR A 78 -8.09 13.39 3.87
CA THR A 78 -8.25 12.33 2.86
C THR A 78 -6.95 11.54 2.62
N ALA A 79 -5.82 12.25 2.52
CA ALA A 79 -4.50 11.64 2.33
C ALA A 79 -4.10 10.71 3.49
N ARG A 80 -4.32 11.11 4.75
CA ARG A 80 -3.99 10.27 5.91
C ARG A 80 -4.95 9.10 6.05
N LEU A 81 -6.25 9.33 5.79
CA LEU A 81 -7.22 8.24 5.83
C LEU A 81 -6.89 7.15 4.80
N LEU A 82 -6.45 7.55 3.59
CA LEU A 82 -5.98 6.63 2.57
C LEU A 82 -4.67 5.91 2.97
N ASP A 83 -3.73 6.63 3.58
CA ASP A 83 -2.44 6.07 4.02
C ASP A 83 -2.65 4.93 5.02
N GLU A 84 -3.45 5.16 6.07
CA GLU A 84 -3.77 4.16 7.08
C GLU A 84 -4.49 2.94 6.49
N LEU A 85 -5.40 3.15 5.53
CA LEU A 85 -6.05 2.04 4.83
C LEU A 85 -5.08 1.22 3.99
N VAL A 86 -4.13 1.88 3.33
CA VAL A 86 -3.12 1.22 2.51
C VAL A 86 -2.13 0.45 3.39
N GLY A 87 -1.71 1.00 4.52
CA GLY A 87 -0.87 0.28 5.50
C GLY A 87 -1.52 -1.02 5.98
N GLU A 88 -2.79 -0.95 6.37
CA GLU A 88 -3.49 -2.10 6.95
C GLU A 88 -3.87 -3.15 5.90
N TYR A 89 -4.42 -2.74 4.75
CA TYR A 89 -4.98 -3.67 3.76
C TYR A 89 -4.04 -4.03 2.62
N LEU A 90 -3.11 -3.14 2.26
CA LEU A 90 -2.23 -3.35 1.12
C LEU A 90 -0.83 -3.76 1.58
N GLU A 91 -0.18 -2.93 2.40
CA GLU A 91 1.21 -3.16 2.82
C GLU A 91 1.38 -4.41 3.69
N SER A 92 0.45 -4.64 4.62
CA SER A 92 0.49 -5.82 5.50
C SER A 92 0.40 -7.15 4.75
N ASN A 93 -0.16 -7.15 3.54
CA ASN A 93 -0.28 -8.34 2.69
C ASN A 93 0.91 -8.53 1.73
N ILE A 94 1.81 -7.55 1.62
CA ILE A 94 2.93 -7.57 0.67
C ILE A 94 4.17 -8.19 1.33
N VAL A 95 4.40 -9.47 1.05
CA VAL A 95 5.59 -10.21 1.50
C VAL A 95 6.77 -10.07 0.52
N HIS A 96 6.47 -10.02 -0.78
CA HIS A 96 7.45 -9.93 -1.84
C HIS A 96 7.61 -8.49 -2.32
N PRO A 97 8.80 -8.09 -2.82
CA PRO A 97 9.00 -6.75 -3.37
C PRO A 97 7.95 -6.45 -4.44
N THR A 98 7.06 -5.52 -4.12
CA THR A 98 5.92 -5.13 -4.95
C THR A 98 5.92 -3.61 -5.10
N PHE A 99 5.64 -3.12 -6.29
CA PHE A 99 5.49 -1.68 -6.52
C PHE A 99 4.04 -1.27 -6.39
N ILE A 100 3.73 -0.46 -5.39
CA ILE A 100 2.48 0.29 -5.35
C ILE A 100 2.66 1.51 -6.26
N THR A 101 1.75 1.69 -7.20
CA THR A 101 1.82 2.67 -8.28
C THR A 101 0.54 3.50 -8.34
N GLU A 102 0.59 4.63 -9.06
CA GLU A 102 -0.58 5.52 -9.24
C GLU A 102 -1.14 6.07 -7.91
N HIS A 103 -0.25 6.60 -7.07
CA HIS A 103 -0.67 7.31 -5.88
C HIS A 103 -1.50 8.54 -6.27
N PRO A 104 -2.58 8.82 -5.53
CA PRO A 104 -3.34 10.06 -5.71
C PRO A 104 -2.50 11.32 -5.62
N GLU A 105 -2.84 12.33 -6.42
CA GLU A 105 -2.16 13.63 -6.40
C GLU A 105 -2.25 14.31 -5.02
N ILE A 106 -3.36 14.13 -4.30
CA ILE A 106 -3.54 14.65 -2.94
C ILE A 106 -2.53 14.08 -1.93
N MET A 107 -2.02 12.86 -2.18
CA MET A 107 -0.96 12.24 -1.37
C MET A 107 0.43 12.60 -1.88
N SER A 108 0.55 12.93 -3.16
CA SER A 108 1.83 13.17 -3.83
C SER A 108 1.86 14.53 -4.53
N PRO A 109 1.79 15.66 -3.79
CA PRO A 109 1.66 17.01 -4.36
C PRO A 109 2.90 17.46 -5.17
N LEU A 110 4.03 16.79 -4.98
CA LEU A 110 5.28 17.05 -5.71
C LEU A 110 5.49 16.12 -6.90
N ALA A 111 4.66 15.07 -7.03
CA ALA A 111 4.72 14.16 -8.16
C ALA A 111 4.05 14.81 -9.37
N LYS A 112 4.55 14.48 -10.56
CA LYS A 112 3.88 14.92 -11.80
C LYS A 112 2.54 14.20 -11.93
N THR A 113 1.52 14.95 -12.31
CA THR A 113 0.19 14.42 -12.64
C THR A 113 0.28 13.24 -13.59
N HIS A 114 -0.60 12.27 -13.38
CA HIS A 114 -0.63 11.07 -14.18
C HIS A 114 -0.95 11.42 -15.64
N ARG A 115 -0.38 10.69 -16.60
CA ARG A 115 -0.47 11.08 -18.02
C ARG A 115 -1.86 10.89 -18.62
N SER A 116 -2.63 9.99 -18.02
CA SER A 116 -3.92 9.50 -18.54
C SER A 116 -5.00 9.38 -17.48
N LYS A 117 -4.73 9.82 -16.24
CA LYS A 117 -5.67 9.86 -15.12
C LYS A 117 -5.56 11.22 -14.47
#